data_AF-A0A7X8QP97-F1
#
_entry.id   AF-A0A7X8QP97-F1
#
_cell.length_a   1.000
_cell.length_b   1.000
_cell.length_c   1.000
_cell.angle_alpha   90.00
_cell.angle_beta   90.00
_cell.angle_gamma   90.00
#
_symmetry.space_group_name_H-M   'P 1'
#
loop_
_entity.id
_entity.type
_entity.pdbx_description
1 polymer ?
#
loop_
_entity_poly.entity_id
_entity_poly.type
_entity_poly.pdbx_seq_one_letter_code
_entity_poly.pdbx_strand_id
1 'polypeptide(L)'
;MNEQTTIDGVYEFEQKPPIKGFPELHWTGKRPFKSTQYFPAQLKETYGTDKDGWFNKIFWGDNLQVMSHMLKEYRGKIDLIYIDPPYDSKADYKKKIKVKGQTVTNDSLAFEEKQYGDIWTNDEYLDWQPFIGQNYSEQE
;
A
#
# COMPACT_ATOMS: atom_id res chain seq x y z
N MET A 1 15.15 17.31 18.46
CA MET A 1 14.54 17.68 17.16
C MET A 1 15.54 17.31 16.09
N ASN A 2 15.35 16.16 15.42
CA ASN A 2 16.22 15.78 14.30
C ASN A 2 15.57 16.32 13.03
N GLU A 3 16.21 17.32 12.42
CA GLU A 3 15.88 17.78 11.08
C GLU A 3 16.20 16.66 10.09
N GLN A 4 15.16 15.99 9.59
CA GLN A 4 15.27 15.02 8.52
C GLN A 4 15.23 15.77 7.18
N THR A 5 16.38 15.80 6.52
CA THR A 5 16.62 16.55 5.29
C THR A 5 15.82 15.95 4.12
N THR A 6 14.84 16.68 3.62
CA THR A 6 14.17 16.37 2.36
C THR A 6 15.07 16.85 1.23
N ILE A 7 15.84 15.94 0.63
CA ILE A 7 16.65 16.21 -0.56
C ILE A 7 15.82 15.76 -1.79
N ASP A 8 15.42 16.70 -2.64
CA ASP A 8 14.90 16.47 -4.00
C ASP A 8 13.86 15.34 -4.17
N GLY A 9 12.80 15.35 -3.37
CA GLY A 9 11.69 14.43 -3.53
C GLY A 9 12.01 12.98 -3.14
N VAL A 10 13.15 12.73 -2.50
CA VAL A 10 13.47 11.45 -1.87
C VAL A 10 13.30 11.59 -0.36
N TYR A 11 12.74 10.56 0.25
CA TYR A 11 12.68 10.42 1.70
C TYR A 11 13.40 9.17 2.13
N GLU A 12 14.29 9.33 3.09
CA GLU A 12 15.02 8.25 3.71
C GLU A 12 14.39 7.92 5.06
N PHE A 13 14.05 6.65 5.25
CA PHE A 13 13.51 6.15 6.51
C PHE A 13 14.66 5.89 7.47
N GLU A 14 14.47 6.31 8.71
CA GLU A 14 15.38 6.01 9.80
C GLU A 14 15.55 4.50 9.96
N GLN A 15 16.78 4.02 9.76
CA GLN A 15 17.12 2.61 9.91
C GLN A 15 17.37 2.33 11.40
N LYS A 16 16.37 1.79 12.10
CA LYS A 16 16.57 1.30 13.46
C LYS A 16 17.24 -0.08 13.40
N PRO A 17 18.35 -0.30 14.15
CA PRO A 17 19.01 -1.59 14.18
C PRO A 17 18.08 -2.65 14.79
N PRO A 18 18.23 -3.94 14.42
CA PRO A 18 17.48 -5.01 15.06
C PRO A 18 17.68 -5.00 16.57
N ILE A 19 16.59 -5.11 17.33
CA ILE A 19 16.65 -5.16 18.79
C ILE A 19 17.10 -6.56 19.18
N LYS A 20 18.30 -6.68 19.75
CA LYS A 20 18.86 -7.96 20.16
C LYS A 20 17.90 -8.71 21.08
N GLY A 21 17.57 -9.94 20.73
CA GLY A 21 16.68 -10.81 21.52
C GLY A 21 15.19 -10.71 21.18
N PHE A 22 14.79 -9.82 20.27
CA PHE A 22 13.42 -9.77 19.75
C PHE A 22 13.28 -10.64 18.50
N PRO A 23 12.16 -11.38 18.35
CA PRO A 23 11.91 -12.18 17.15
C PRO A 23 11.70 -11.27 15.94
N GLU A 24 12.21 -11.69 14.77
CA GLU A 24 12.02 -11.01 13.49
C GLU A 24 11.49 -12.00 12.44
N LEU A 25 10.54 -11.56 11.62
CA LEU A 25 10.06 -12.33 10.47
C LEU A 25 11.05 -12.22 9.30
N HIS A 26 11.58 -13.35 8.84
CA HIS A 26 12.51 -13.44 7.71
C HIS A 26 11.85 -14.23 6.57
N TRP A 27 12.06 -13.78 5.33
CA TRP A 27 11.63 -14.49 4.12
C TRP A 27 12.61 -14.25 2.97
N THR A 28 12.57 -15.12 1.95
CA THR A 28 13.47 -15.01 0.80
C THR A 28 13.12 -13.75 0.00
N GLY A 29 14.08 -12.86 -0.21
CA GLY A 29 13.85 -11.64 -0.99
C GLY A 29 13.44 -10.40 -0.18
N LYS A 30 13.27 -10.52 1.16
CA LYS A 30 12.98 -9.40 2.06
C LYS A 30 13.96 -8.24 1.82
N ARG A 31 13.44 -7.13 1.29
CA ARG A 31 14.18 -5.88 1.09
C ARG A 31 13.68 -4.82 2.07
N PRO A 32 14.53 -4.31 2.99
CA PRO A 32 14.14 -3.22 3.87
C PRO A 32 13.69 -2.02 3.05
N PHE A 33 12.56 -1.42 3.43
CA PHE A 33 12.08 -0.20 2.80
C PHE A 33 12.88 1.00 3.34
N LYS A 34 14.02 1.29 2.70
CA LYS A 34 14.99 2.28 3.19
C LYS A 34 14.71 3.70 2.75
N SER A 35 14.15 3.85 1.57
CA SER A 35 13.80 5.14 1.02
C SER A 35 12.71 5.00 0.00
N THR A 36 12.11 6.13 -0.34
CA THR A 36 11.12 6.23 -1.40
C THR A 36 11.27 7.56 -2.11
N GLN A 37 11.04 7.54 -3.41
CA GLN A 37 10.95 8.75 -4.21
C GLN A 37 9.48 9.10 -4.42
N TYR A 38 9.17 10.39 -4.29
CA TYR A 38 7.82 10.92 -4.40
C TYR A 38 7.58 11.56 -5.75
N PHE A 39 6.55 11.09 -6.43
CA PHE A 39 5.93 11.85 -7.51
C PHE A 39 4.69 12.59 -6.99
N PRO A 40 4.23 13.67 -7.64
CA PRO A 40 2.98 14.32 -7.29
C PRO A 40 1.82 13.32 -7.34
N ALA A 41 1.11 13.13 -6.22
CA ALA A 41 -0.09 12.32 -6.22
C ALA A 41 -1.20 13.04 -6.99
N GLN A 42 -1.95 12.28 -7.79
CA GLN A 42 -3.06 12.83 -8.54
C GLN A 42 -4.29 12.96 -7.62
N LEU A 43 -4.55 14.16 -7.12
CA LEU A 43 -5.81 14.48 -6.47
C LEU A 43 -6.92 14.43 -7.51
N LYS A 44 -7.85 13.48 -7.35
CA LYS A 44 -8.95 13.28 -8.28
C LYS A 44 -10.14 14.15 -7.89
N GLU A 45 -10.52 14.10 -6.62
CA GLU A 45 -11.73 14.73 -6.12
C GLU A 45 -11.53 15.25 -4.69
N THR A 46 -12.32 16.26 -4.35
CA THR A 46 -12.42 16.82 -3.00
C THR A 46 -13.90 16.87 -2.61
N TYR A 47 -14.22 16.35 -1.43
CA TYR A 47 -15.59 16.12 -0.97
C TYR A 47 -15.85 16.67 0.42
N GLY A 48 -17.12 17.00 0.67
CA GLY A 48 -17.61 17.46 1.97
C GLY A 48 -17.73 18.98 2.05
N THR A 49 -18.27 19.45 3.18
CA THR A 49 -18.23 20.87 3.54
C THR A 49 -16.93 21.17 4.24
N ASP A 50 -16.50 22.42 4.14
CA ASP A 50 -15.34 22.91 4.86
C ASP A 50 -15.49 22.63 6.36
N LYS A 51 -14.55 21.87 6.92
CA LYS A 51 -14.38 21.68 8.36
C LYS A 51 -13.02 22.21 8.74
N ASP A 52 -12.96 23.46 9.21
CA ASP A 52 -11.72 24.11 9.65
C ASP A 52 -10.60 24.13 8.58
N GLY A 53 -10.96 24.36 7.31
CA GLY A 53 -10.07 24.32 6.17
C GLY A 53 -9.82 22.90 5.62
N TRP A 54 -10.46 21.88 6.18
CA TRP A 54 -10.30 20.49 5.78
C TRP A 54 -11.42 20.01 4.87
N PHE A 55 -11.03 19.28 3.82
CA PHE A 55 -11.92 18.53 2.94
C PHE A 55 -11.44 17.09 2.81
N ASN A 56 -12.38 16.19 2.53
CA ASN A 56 -12.05 14.81 2.19
C ASN A 56 -11.41 14.78 0.80
N LYS A 57 -10.32 14.04 0.64
CA LYS A 57 -9.54 13.97 -0.61
C LYS A 57 -9.57 12.55 -1.16
N ILE A 58 -9.79 12.40 -2.46
CA ILE A 58 -9.63 11.12 -3.17
C ILE A 58 -8.45 11.24 -4.12
N PHE A 59 -7.49 10.34 -3.99
CA PHE A 59 -6.31 10.26 -4.85
C PHE A 59 -6.41 9.05 -5.77
N TRP A 60 -5.90 9.18 -6.99
CA TRP A 60 -5.82 8.09 -7.96
C TRP A 60 -4.36 7.77 -8.26
N GLY A 61 -4.01 6.49 -8.23
CA GLY A 61 -2.68 6.00 -8.56
C GLY A 61 -2.31 4.75 -7.78
N ASP A 62 -1.06 4.32 -7.97
CA ASP A 62 -0.44 3.27 -7.17
C ASP A 62 -0.35 3.70 -5.69
N ASN A 63 -0.74 2.81 -4.78
CA ASN A 63 -0.87 3.13 -3.37
C ASN A 63 0.46 3.57 -2.74
N LEU A 64 1.56 2.91 -3.11
CA LEU A 64 2.88 3.22 -2.59
C LEU A 64 3.29 4.62 -3.01
N GLN A 65 3.12 4.96 -4.29
CA GLN A 65 3.45 6.30 -4.79
C GLN A 65 2.60 7.40 -4.15
N VAL A 66 1.30 7.16 -4.00
CA VAL A 66 0.37 8.11 -3.36
C VAL A 66 0.70 8.30 -1.88
N MET A 67 0.88 7.21 -1.12
CA MET A 67 1.24 7.27 0.29
C MET A 67 2.59 7.94 0.48
N SER A 68 3.55 7.64 -0.41
CA SER A 68 4.85 8.26 -0.43
C SER A 68 4.67 9.79 -0.59
N HIS A 69 3.94 10.29 -1.58
CA HIS A 69 3.64 11.72 -1.70
C HIS A 69 3.04 12.35 -0.42
N MET A 70 2.11 11.63 0.23
CA MET A 70 1.41 12.08 1.43
C MET A 70 2.32 12.25 2.65
N LEU A 71 3.47 11.56 2.71
CA LEU A 71 4.39 11.65 3.86
C LEU A 71 4.87 13.09 4.12
N LYS A 72 4.90 13.96 3.11
CA LYS A 72 5.31 15.38 3.27
C LYS A 72 4.36 16.17 4.16
N GLU A 73 3.06 15.89 4.07
CA GLU A 73 2.02 16.69 4.74
C GLU A 73 1.41 15.95 5.93
N TYR A 74 1.27 14.63 5.85
CA TYR A 74 0.47 13.81 6.77
C TYR A 74 1.28 12.95 7.75
N ARG A 75 2.62 12.96 7.67
CA ARG A 75 3.45 12.18 8.61
C ARG A 75 3.17 12.59 10.06
N GLY A 76 2.85 11.61 10.89
CA GLY A 76 2.52 11.81 12.31
C GLY A 76 1.17 12.50 12.56
N LYS A 77 0.33 12.67 11.54
CA LYS A 77 -0.99 13.34 11.64
C LYS A 77 -2.18 12.42 11.35
N ILE A 78 -1.94 11.15 11.04
CA ILE A 78 -2.98 10.17 10.70
C ILE A 78 -3.31 9.37 11.97
N ASP A 79 -4.54 9.51 12.46
CA ASP A 79 -4.98 8.81 13.68
C ASP A 79 -5.41 7.35 13.41
N LEU A 80 -5.98 7.09 12.23
CA LEU A 80 -6.55 5.79 11.88
C LEU A 80 -6.31 5.46 10.41
N ILE A 81 -5.87 4.23 10.16
CA ILE A 81 -5.73 3.64 8.83
C ILE A 81 -6.60 2.38 8.78
N TYR A 82 -7.54 2.33 7.83
CA TYR A 82 -8.26 1.12 7.48
C TYR A 82 -7.82 0.66 6.09
N ILE A 83 -7.39 -0.59 5.98
CA ILE A 83 -7.05 -1.23 4.70
C ILE A 83 -7.71 -2.60 4.62
N ASP A 84 -8.14 -2.97 3.42
CA ASP A 84 -8.65 -4.29 3.07
C ASP A 84 -7.83 -4.84 1.89
N PRO A 85 -6.57 -5.28 2.13
CA PRO A 85 -5.73 -5.80 1.07
C PRO A 85 -6.29 -7.13 0.54
N PRO A 86 -5.97 -7.53 -0.72
CA PRO A 86 -6.22 -8.88 -1.18
C PRO A 86 -5.63 -9.87 -0.18
N TYR A 87 -6.44 -10.82 0.25
CA TYR A 87 -6.01 -11.95 1.07
C TYR A 87 -5.25 -12.96 0.19
N ASP A 88 -4.40 -13.80 0.79
CA ASP A 88 -3.89 -15.04 0.17
C ASP A 88 -4.85 -16.20 0.50
N SER A 89 -6.10 -16.06 0.04
CA SER A 89 -7.16 -17.04 0.28
C SER A 89 -7.17 -18.17 -0.75
N LYS A 90 -6.33 -18.08 -1.79
CA LYS A 90 -6.24 -19.05 -2.91
C LYS A 90 -7.56 -19.20 -3.67
N ALA A 91 -8.43 -18.19 -3.58
CA ALA A 91 -9.74 -18.23 -4.21
C ALA A 91 -9.65 -17.78 -5.68
N ASP A 92 -10.10 -18.63 -6.60
CA ASP A 92 -10.20 -18.27 -8.02
C ASP A 92 -11.45 -17.39 -8.22
N TYR A 93 -11.32 -16.06 -8.07
CA TYR A 93 -12.41 -15.08 -8.24
C TYR A 93 -12.89 -14.90 -9.70
N LYS A 94 -12.79 -15.93 -10.55
CA LYS A 94 -13.39 -15.90 -11.89
C LYS A 94 -14.90 -15.79 -11.78
N LYS A 95 -15.45 -14.59 -11.97
CA LYS A 95 -16.89 -14.39 -12.12
C LYS A 95 -17.37 -15.16 -13.36
N LYS A 96 -18.14 -16.24 -13.16
CA LYS A 96 -18.90 -16.89 -14.23
C LYS A 96 -20.11 -16.02 -14.56
N ILE A 97 -20.01 -15.21 -15.61
CA ILE A 97 -21.11 -14.36 -16.07
C ILE A 97 -22.03 -15.20 -16.98
N LYS A 98 -23.32 -15.32 -16.63
CA LYS A 98 -24.32 -15.91 -17.53
C LYS A 98 -24.94 -14.82 -18.38
N VAL A 99 -24.59 -14.75 -19.67
CA VAL A 99 -25.26 -13.88 -20.63
C VAL A 99 -26.32 -14.69 -21.35
N LYS A 100 -27.59 -14.30 -21.22
CA LYS A 100 -28.74 -14.84 -21.99
C LYS A 100 -28.89 -16.37 -21.97
N GLY A 101 -28.69 -17.01 -20.81
CA GLY A 101 -28.99 -18.43 -20.61
C GLY A 101 -27.94 -19.42 -21.15
N GLN A 102 -26.85 -18.93 -21.75
CA GLN A 102 -25.69 -19.76 -22.08
C GLN A 102 -24.57 -19.54 -21.05
N THR A 103 -24.00 -20.64 -20.57
CA THR A 103 -22.79 -20.60 -19.74
C THR A 103 -21.61 -20.36 -20.67
N VAL A 104 -21.19 -19.12 -20.80
CA VAL A 104 -20.00 -18.75 -21.56
C VAL A 104 -18.83 -18.65 -20.58
N THR A 105 -17.83 -19.50 -20.73
CA THR A 105 -16.53 -19.34 -20.07
C THR A 105 -15.80 -18.23 -20.81
N ASN A 106 -15.61 -17.08 -20.16
CA ASN A 106 -14.98 -15.93 -20.78
C ASN A 106 -13.45 -16.14 -20.79
N ASP A 107 -12.89 -16.54 -21.94
CA ASP A 107 -11.43 -16.55 -22.20
C ASP A 107 -10.90 -15.16 -22.56
N SER A 108 -11.76 -14.14 -22.64
CA SER A 108 -11.35 -12.79 -23.03
C SER A 108 -10.91 -11.99 -21.81
N LEU A 109 -9.60 -12.04 -21.56
CA LEU A 109 -8.78 -11.14 -20.72
C LEU A 109 -8.89 -9.63 -21.10
N ALA A 110 -9.91 -9.23 -21.87
CA ALA A 110 -9.95 -7.95 -22.58
C ALA A 110 -10.77 -6.85 -21.89
N PHE A 111 -11.52 -7.15 -20.83
CA PHE A 111 -12.37 -6.14 -20.16
C PHE A 111 -12.41 -6.23 -18.62
N GLU A 112 -11.50 -6.99 -18.01
CA GLU A 112 -11.18 -6.88 -16.59
C GLU A 112 -9.69 -6.58 -16.51
N GLU A 113 -9.33 -5.33 -16.23
CA GLU A 113 -8.01 -5.04 -15.70
C GLU A 113 -7.96 -5.72 -14.33
N LYS A 114 -7.40 -6.93 -14.29
CA LYS A 114 -7.30 -7.74 -13.08
C LYS A 114 -6.41 -6.97 -12.10
N GLN A 115 -7.01 -6.27 -11.14
CA GLN A 115 -6.26 -5.39 -10.25
C GLN A 115 -5.25 -6.19 -9.41
N TYR A 116 -5.63 -7.37 -8.88
CA TYR A 116 -4.72 -8.36 -8.28
C TYR A 116 -5.28 -9.79 -8.42
N GLY A 117 -4.41 -10.80 -8.42
CA GLY A 117 -4.80 -12.21 -8.33
C GLY A 117 -4.61 -12.72 -6.90
N ASP A 118 -5.57 -13.48 -6.38
CA ASP A 118 -5.48 -14.14 -5.08
C ASP A 118 -4.85 -15.55 -5.20
N ILE A 119 -3.73 -15.60 -5.91
CA ILE A 119 -2.92 -16.81 -6.02
C ILE A 119 -1.48 -16.34 -5.95
N TRP A 120 -0.88 -16.54 -4.79
CA TRP A 120 0.50 -16.17 -4.50
C TRP A 120 1.32 -17.44 -4.26
N THR A 121 2.59 -17.47 -4.67
CA THR A 121 3.49 -18.56 -4.30
C THR A 121 4.27 -18.17 -3.05
N ASN A 122 4.01 -18.87 -1.93
CA ASN A 122 4.73 -18.77 -0.65
C ASN A 122 5.10 -17.32 -0.23
N ASP A 123 6.34 -16.90 -0.52
CA ASP A 123 6.95 -15.65 -0.07
C ASP A 123 6.49 -14.42 -0.89
N GLU A 124 5.89 -14.61 -2.08
CA GLU A 124 5.47 -13.51 -2.97
C GLU A 124 4.42 -12.59 -2.33
N TYR A 125 3.55 -13.15 -1.49
CA TYR A 125 2.55 -12.37 -0.76
C TYR A 125 3.20 -11.41 0.25
N LEU A 126 4.29 -11.83 0.90
CA LEU A 126 5.03 -10.98 1.85
C LEU A 126 5.80 -9.88 1.13
N ASP A 127 6.32 -10.15 -0.06
CA ASP A 127 6.91 -9.15 -0.93
C ASP A 127 5.89 -8.13 -1.45
N TRP A 128 4.63 -8.55 -1.67
CA TRP A 128 3.54 -7.66 -2.05
C TRP A 128 3.07 -6.76 -0.89
N GLN A 129 3.20 -7.21 0.37
CA GLN A 129 2.90 -6.44 1.58
C GLN A 129 4.15 -6.14 2.42
N PRO A 130 5.14 -5.37 1.92
CA PRO A 130 6.44 -5.19 2.57
C PRO A 130 6.36 -4.42 3.91
N PHE A 131 5.19 -3.89 4.25
CA PHE A 131 4.91 -3.14 5.48
C PHE A 131 4.45 -4.02 6.65
N ILE A 132 3.95 -5.24 6.38
CA ILE A 132 3.52 -6.15 7.44
C ILE A 132 4.78 -6.76 8.09
N GLY A 133 5.18 -6.21 9.24
CA GLY A 133 6.29 -6.75 10.04
C GLY A 133 7.43 -5.78 10.31
N GLN A 134 7.36 -4.52 9.85
CA GLN A 134 8.27 -3.48 10.32
C GLN A 134 7.77 -2.93 11.65
N ASN A 135 8.01 -3.68 12.73
CA ASN A 135 7.73 -3.22 14.08
C ASN A 135 8.68 -2.07 14.43
N TYR A 136 8.24 -0.84 14.20
CA TYR A 136 8.88 0.33 14.77
C TYR A 136 8.32 0.55 16.17
N SER A 137 9.03 0.09 17.20
CA SER A 137 8.81 0.61 18.53
C SER A 137 9.31 2.05 18.58
N GLU A 138 8.41 2.97 18.87
CA GLU A 138 8.79 4.27 19.43
C GLU A 138 9.02 4.00 20.92
N GLN A 139 10.28 4.06 21.34
CA GLN A 139 10.59 4.17 22.76
C GLN A 139 10.24 5.62 23.14
N GLU A 140 9.33 5.76 24.10
CA GLU A 140 9.01 7.02 24.78
C GLU A 140 10.24 7.69 25.41
#